data_AF-X1TRF3-F1
#
_entry.id   AF-X1TRF3-F1
#
_cell.length_a   1.000
_cell.length_b   1.000
_cell.length_c   1.000
_cell.angle_alpha   90.00
_cell.angle_beta   90.00
_cell.angle_gamma   90.00
#
_symmetry.space_group_name_H-M   'P 1'
#
loop_
_entity.id
_entity.type
_entity.pdbx_description
1 polymer ?
#
loop_
_entity_poly.entity_id
_entity_poly.type
_entity_poly.pdbx_seq_one_letter_code
_entity_poly.pdbx_strand_id
1 'polypeptide(L)'
;LKLGGVKIVAVVSKDLSVSDAYSLRQFNAGRSTPLRVASEYVNIADKYARDNHLGMYRIIPTWGATEAFLPEDADLLIENTSTGRTIARHNLKIIDTLFESTACLIGNKDSVSSSSKSERIKSITETLRTAVEDA
;
A
#
# COMPACT_ATOMS: atom_id res chain seq x y z
N LEU A 1 -7.32 -15.42 4.53
CA LEU A 1 -8.65 -15.79 4.02
C LEU A 1 -8.75 -15.63 2.50
N LYS A 2 -7.79 -14.97 1.81
CA LYS A 2 -7.86 -14.68 0.36
C LYS A 2 -9.10 -13.86 -0.06
N LEU A 3 -9.75 -13.22 0.91
CA LEU A 3 -10.88 -12.32 0.69
C LEU A 3 -10.39 -10.87 0.56
N GLY A 4 -11.05 -10.08 -0.29
CA GLY A 4 -10.84 -8.63 -0.38
C GLY A 4 -9.44 -8.25 -0.87
N GLY A 5 -8.93 -8.94 -1.89
CA GLY A 5 -7.59 -8.70 -2.43
C GLY A 5 -7.39 -7.26 -2.92
N VAL A 6 -6.28 -6.67 -2.50
CA VAL A 6 -5.80 -5.35 -2.97
C VAL A 6 -4.33 -5.42 -3.28
N LYS A 7 -3.85 -4.46 -4.08
CA LYS A 7 -2.43 -4.22 -4.32
C LYS A 7 -2.01 -2.95 -3.62
N ILE A 8 -0.88 -2.96 -2.93
CA ILE A 8 -0.22 -1.72 -2.51
C ILE A 8 0.68 -1.28 -3.65
N VAL A 9 0.50 -0.04 -4.10
CA VAL A 9 1.07 0.47 -5.35
C VAL A 9 1.75 1.81 -5.15
N ALA A 10 2.76 2.06 -5.97
CA ALA A 10 3.37 3.38 -6.14
C ALA A 10 2.72 4.09 -7.33
N VAL A 11 2.23 5.30 -7.08
CA VAL A 11 1.39 6.06 -8.01
C VAL A 11 1.97 7.46 -8.20
N VAL A 12 1.98 7.92 -9.45
CA VAL A 12 2.39 9.29 -9.82
C VAL A 12 1.36 9.90 -10.78
N SER A 13 1.42 11.22 -10.97
CA SER A 13 0.65 11.88 -12.05
C SER A 13 1.05 11.32 -13.42
N LYS A 14 0.07 11.14 -14.32
CA LYS A 14 0.35 10.74 -15.71
C LYS A 14 1.21 11.75 -16.45
N ASP A 15 1.13 13.02 -16.07
CA ASP A 15 1.87 14.12 -16.69
C ASP A 15 3.36 14.07 -16.33
N LEU A 16 3.74 13.30 -15.30
CA LEU A 16 5.13 13.06 -14.94
C LEU A 16 5.77 12.06 -15.90
N SER A 17 6.92 12.39 -16.50
CA SER A 17 7.69 11.52 -17.41
C SER A 17 8.46 10.40 -16.67
N VAL A 18 7.77 9.65 -15.83
CA VAL A 18 8.27 8.52 -15.03
C VAL A 18 7.40 7.29 -15.30
N SER A 19 8.02 6.12 -15.45
CA SER A 19 7.34 4.84 -15.71
C SER A 19 7.52 3.80 -14.62
N ASP A 20 8.55 3.97 -13.77
CA ASP A 20 9.01 2.97 -12.81
C ASP A 20 9.82 3.64 -11.69
N ALA A 21 10.19 2.87 -10.67
CA ALA A 21 10.99 3.36 -9.54
C ALA A 21 12.37 3.89 -9.97
N TYR A 22 12.97 3.32 -11.02
CA TYR A 22 14.28 3.73 -11.52
C TYR A 22 14.22 5.13 -12.14
N SER A 23 13.27 5.36 -13.05
CA SER A 23 13.03 6.67 -13.67
C SER A 23 12.59 7.71 -12.64
N LEU A 24 11.84 7.31 -11.60
CA LEU A 24 11.51 8.20 -10.48
C LEU A 24 12.76 8.62 -9.71
N ARG A 25 13.67 7.69 -9.45
CA ARG A 25 14.96 7.98 -8.81
C ARG A 25 15.77 8.96 -9.64
N GLN A 26 15.87 8.74 -10.94
CA GLN A 26 16.58 9.64 -11.86
C GLN A 26 15.94 11.03 -11.88
N PHE A 27 14.61 11.09 -11.91
CA PHE A 27 13.85 12.33 -11.79
C PHE A 27 14.17 13.09 -10.50
N ASN A 28 14.37 12.40 -9.38
CA ASN A 28 14.69 13.06 -8.11
C ASN A 28 16.17 13.42 -7.91
N ALA A 29 17.10 12.73 -8.59
CA ALA A 29 18.53 12.92 -8.39
C ALA A 29 19.03 14.36 -8.67
N GLY A 30 18.35 15.10 -9.54
CA GLY A 30 18.68 16.49 -9.88
C GLY A 30 17.90 17.55 -9.11
N ARG A 31 17.03 17.17 -8.17
CA ARG A 31 16.13 18.10 -7.48
C ARG A 31 16.80 18.71 -6.24
N SER A 32 16.56 20.01 -6.04
CA SER A 32 16.96 20.73 -4.82
C SER A 32 15.93 20.61 -3.69
N THR A 33 14.73 20.12 -3.99
CA THR A 33 13.65 19.91 -3.02
C THR A 33 13.40 18.42 -2.80
N PRO A 34 13.08 18.00 -1.57
CA PRO A 34 12.77 16.60 -1.29
C PRO A 34 11.57 16.10 -2.10
N LEU A 35 11.61 14.85 -2.54
CA LEU A 35 10.47 14.13 -3.08
C LEU A 35 9.39 14.02 -2.00
N ARG A 36 8.17 14.46 -2.33
CA ARG A 36 7.04 14.44 -1.40
C ARG A 36 6.25 13.15 -1.60
N VAL A 37 6.27 12.29 -0.59
CA VAL A 37 5.59 10.98 -0.65
C VAL A 37 4.37 11.01 0.26
N ALA A 38 3.16 11.03 -0.32
CA ALA A 38 1.91 10.92 0.41
C ALA A 38 1.57 9.45 0.68
N SER A 39 1.04 9.14 1.86
CA SER A 39 0.49 7.81 2.17
C SER A 39 -0.25 7.76 3.51
N GLU A 40 -1.30 6.94 3.58
CA GLU A 40 -1.83 6.45 4.86
C GLU A 40 -0.92 5.38 5.50
N TYR A 41 -0.02 4.77 4.71
CA TYR A 41 0.89 3.69 5.08
C TYR A 41 2.33 4.19 5.27
N VAL A 42 2.53 5.13 6.19
CA VAL A 42 3.81 5.86 6.37
C VAL A 42 5.06 4.97 6.43
N ASN A 43 4.99 3.82 7.12
CA ASN A 43 6.12 2.89 7.24
C ASN A 43 6.40 2.13 5.93
N ILE A 44 5.36 1.80 5.17
CA ILE A 44 5.49 1.15 3.87
C ILE A 44 6.06 2.14 2.86
N ALA A 45 5.58 3.38 2.88
CA ALA A 45 6.09 4.45 2.04
C ALA A 45 7.56 4.78 2.32
N ASP A 46 7.94 4.90 3.59
CA ASP A 46 9.33 5.09 4.01
C ASP A 46 10.22 3.95 3.52
N LYS A 47 9.79 2.69 3.74
CA LYS A 47 10.53 1.52 3.26
C LYS A 47 10.70 1.53 1.74
N TYR A 48 9.65 1.80 0.99
CA TYR A 48 9.69 1.87 -0.48
C TYR A 48 10.69 2.93 -0.97
N ALA A 49 10.68 4.12 -0.35
CA ALA A 49 11.59 5.19 -0.73
C ALA A 49 13.06 4.85 -0.46
N ARG A 50 13.34 4.18 0.66
CA ARG A 50 14.68 3.71 1.03
C ARG A 50 15.17 2.58 0.13
N ASP A 51 14.35 1.56 -0.08
CA ASP A 51 14.70 0.38 -0.88
C ASP A 51 14.97 0.76 -2.35
N ASN A 52 14.28 1.77 -2.88
CA ASN A 52 14.48 2.27 -4.24
C ASN A 52 15.50 3.41 -4.36
N HIS A 53 16.14 3.80 -3.25
CA HIS A 53 17.13 4.86 -3.19
C HIS A 53 16.64 6.18 -3.80
N LEU A 54 15.41 6.60 -3.48
CA LEU A 54 14.77 7.77 -4.10
C LEU A 54 15.44 9.12 -3.79
N GLY A 55 16.54 9.16 -3.02
CA GLY A 55 17.26 10.39 -2.69
C GLY A 55 16.64 11.12 -1.50
N MET A 56 16.66 12.46 -1.50
CA MET A 56 15.99 13.25 -0.46
C MET A 56 14.47 13.14 -0.63
N TYR A 57 13.78 12.70 0.42
CA TYR A 57 12.32 12.62 0.44
C TYR A 57 11.76 13.04 1.80
N ARG A 58 10.45 13.33 1.83
CA ARG A 58 9.66 13.48 3.06
C ARG A 58 8.36 12.70 2.93
N ILE A 59 7.94 12.08 4.03
CA ILE A 59 6.64 11.39 4.11
C ILE A 59 5.58 12.39 4.58
N ILE A 60 4.45 12.43 3.87
CA ILE A 60 3.26 13.22 4.19
C ILE A 60 2.16 12.22 4.58
N PRO A 61 1.82 12.10 5.88
CA PRO A 61 0.70 11.28 6.30
C PRO A 61 -0.62 11.84 5.74
N THR A 62 -1.49 10.96 5.25
CA THR A 62 -2.81 11.31 4.72
C THR A 62 -3.92 10.51 5.41
N TRP A 63 -5.17 10.97 5.27
CA TRP A 63 -6.36 10.31 5.81
C TRP A 63 -7.51 10.45 4.81
N GLY A 64 -7.61 9.49 3.89
CA GLY A 64 -8.56 9.48 2.78
C GLY A 64 -8.30 10.52 1.68
N ALA A 65 -9.04 10.38 0.57
CA ALA A 65 -8.96 11.21 -0.64
C ALA A 65 -7.52 11.50 -1.11
N THR A 66 -6.66 10.48 -1.04
CA THR A 66 -5.22 10.68 -1.15
C THR A 66 -4.78 10.96 -2.59
N GLU A 67 -5.60 10.59 -3.57
CA GLU A 67 -5.37 10.90 -4.98
C GLU A 67 -5.33 12.41 -5.27
N ALA A 68 -6.02 13.22 -4.44
CA ALA A 68 -6.05 14.67 -4.58
C ALA A 68 -4.72 15.35 -4.20
N PHE A 69 -3.79 14.62 -3.57
CA PHE A 69 -2.46 15.17 -3.27
C PHE A 69 -1.57 15.30 -4.50
N LEU A 70 -1.85 14.54 -5.57
CA LEU A 70 -1.02 14.51 -6.76
C LEU A 70 -1.59 15.43 -7.85
N PRO A 71 -0.75 16.26 -8.50
CA PRO A 71 0.67 16.55 -8.23
C PRO A 71 0.95 17.72 -7.26
N GLU A 72 -0.09 18.44 -6.83
CA GLU A 72 0.05 19.75 -6.16
C GLU A 72 0.75 19.65 -4.81
N ASP A 73 0.41 18.65 -4.00
CA ASP A 73 0.88 18.50 -2.62
C ASP A 73 1.89 17.36 -2.43
N ALA A 74 1.93 16.39 -3.35
CA ALA A 74 2.85 15.27 -3.36
C ALA A 74 3.36 14.94 -4.78
N ASP A 75 4.53 14.32 -4.87
CA ASP A 75 5.13 13.86 -6.13
C ASP A 75 4.91 12.35 -6.34
N LEU A 76 4.74 11.60 -5.25
CA LEU A 76 4.52 10.16 -5.20
C LEU A 76 3.41 9.85 -4.18
N LEU A 77 2.54 8.90 -4.51
CA LEU A 77 1.53 8.36 -3.60
C LEU A 77 1.75 6.86 -3.43
N ILE A 78 1.74 6.40 -2.18
CA ILE A 78 1.67 4.98 -1.83
C ILE A 78 0.27 4.68 -1.29
N GLU A 79 -0.51 3.90 -2.04
CA GLU A 79 -1.91 3.61 -1.71
C GLU A 79 -2.28 2.18 -2.10
N ASN A 80 -3.41 1.68 -1.57
CA ASN A 80 -3.98 0.42 -2.00
C ASN A 80 -4.91 0.60 -3.22
N THR A 81 -5.06 -0.45 -4.02
CA THR A 81 -6.06 -0.46 -5.09
C THR A 81 -6.56 -1.87 -5.37
N SER A 82 -7.86 -2.02 -5.59
CA SER A 82 -8.45 -3.30 -6.04
C SER A 82 -8.45 -3.42 -7.56
N THR A 83 -8.91 -2.37 -8.27
CA THR A 83 -9.12 -2.41 -9.73
C THR A 83 -8.31 -1.36 -10.50
N GLY A 84 -7.66 -0.41 -9.81
CA GLY A 84 -7.00 0.73 -10.43
C GLY A 84 -7.94 1.82 -10.98
N ARG A 85 -9.27 1.65 -10.90
CA ARG A 85 -10.23 2.60 -11.50
C ARG A 85 -10.16 4.00 -10.90
N THR A 86 -10.00 4.13 -9.58
CA THR A 86 -9.91 5.44 -8.92
C THR A 86 -8.66 6.19 -9.37
N ILE A 87 -7.48 5.53 -9.30
CA ILE A 87 -6.21 6.04 -9.84
C ILE A 87 -6.38 6.55 -11.28
N ALA A 88 -6.99 5.73 -12.16
CA ALA A 88 -7.17 6.10 -13.56
C ALA A 88 -8.09 7.32 -13.76
N ARG A 89 -9.14 7.48 -12.94
CA ARG A 89 -10.07 8.61 -12.98
C ARG A 89 -9.43 9.94 -12.59
N HIS A 90 -8.40 9.90 -11.72
CA HIS A 90 -7.68 11.09 -11.25
C HIS A 90 -6.45 11.44 -12.09
N ASN A 91 -6.37 10.98 -13.35
CA ASN A 91 -5.21 11.17 -14.22
C ASN A 91 -3.87 10.68 -13.61
N LEU A 92 -3.94 9.63 -12.78
CA LEU A 92 -2.76 9.02 -12.16
C LEU A 92 -2.38 7.71 -12.85
N LYS A 93 -1.14 7.28 -12.66
CA LYS A 93 -0.63 5.99 -13.15
C LYS A 93 0.16 5.26 -12.08
N ILE A 94 0.00 3.94 -12.06
CA ILE A 94 0.80 3.03 -11.25
C ILE A 94 2.15 2.85 -11.93
N ILE A 95 3.24 3.03 -11.18
CA ILE A 95 4.62 2.82 -11.64
C ILE A 95 5.28 1.60 -10.98
N ASP A 96 4.72 1.13 -9.87
CA ASP A 96 5.17 -0.10 -9.22
C ASP A 96 4.06 -0.74 -8.38
N THR A 97 4.11 -2.06 -8.22
CA THR A 97 3.29 -2.82 -7.27
C THR A 97 4.22 -3.36 -6.19
N LEU A 98 4.08 -2.83 -4.97
CA LEU A 98 4.93 -3.19 -3.84
C LEU A 98 4.63 -4.62 -3.38
N PHE A 99 3.36 -4.94 -3.16
CA PHE A 99 2.89 -6.28 -2.80
C PHE A 99 1.37 -6.40 -2.90
N GLU A 100 0.88 -7.63 -2.89
CA GLU A 100 -0.55 -7.94 -2.77
C GLU A 100 -0.93 -8.19 -1.31
N SER A 101 -2.14 -7.77 -0.93
CA SER A 101 -2.66 -7.90 0.43
C SER A 101 -4.08 -8.48 0.40
N THR A 102 -4.41 -9.27 1.42
CA THR A 102 -5.74 -9.87 1.59
C THR A 102 -6.14 -9.83 3.06
N ALA A 103 -7.43 -9.99 3.35
CA ALA A 103 -7.88 -10.19 4.71
C ALA A 103 -7.29 -11.49 5.29
N CYS A 104 -6.68 -11.36 6.47
CA CYS A 104 -6.04 -12.45 7.19
C CYS A 104 -6.62 -12.57 8.60
N LEU A 105 -6.85 -13.80 9.05
CA LEU A 105 -7.12 -14.08 10.46
C LEU A 105 -5.78 -14.13 11.19
N ILE A 106 -5.59 -13.24 12.15
CA ILE A 106 -4.36 -13.12 12.94
C ILE A 106 -4.68 -13.47 14.40
N GLY A 107 -3.85 -14.31 15.02
CA GLY A 107 -4.00 -14.72 16.41
C GLY A 107 -2.71 -14.54 17.20
N ASN A 108 -2.84 -14.32 18.51
CA ASN A 108 -1.70 -14.24 19.42
C ASN A 108 -1.12 -15.64 19.65
N LYS A 109 0.17 -15.84 19.37
CA LYS A 109 0.87 -17.12 19.52
C LYS A 109 0.80 -17.68 20.95
N ASP A 110 0.88 -16.82 21.97
CA ASP A 110 0.93 -17.22 23.37
C ASP A 110 -0.45 -17.66 23.91
N SER A 111 -1.52 -17.26 23.21
CA SER A 111 -2.90 -17.57 23.58
C SER A 111 -3.32 -19.02 23.31
N VAL A 112 -2.51 -19.79 22.56
CA VAL A 112 -2.78 -21.18 22.17
C VAL A 112 -2.48 -22.18 23.30
N SER A 113 -1.85 -21.73 24.39
CA SER A 113 -1.38 -22.59 25.49
C SER A 113 -2.48 -23.21 26.36
N SER A 114 -3.70 -22.65 26.39
CA SER A 114 -4.83 -23.23 27.15
C SER A 114 -5.78 -24.00 26.22
N SER A 115 -6.15 -25.23 26.60
CA SER A 115 -7.01 -26.12 25.81
C SER A 115 -8.33 -25.48 25.37
N SER A 116 -9.02 -24.77 26.28
CA SER A 116 -10.30 -24.10 25.98
C SER A 116 -10.19 -22.96 24.97
N LYS A 117 -9.07 -22.21 24.94
CA LYS A 117 -8.84 -21.17 23.92
C LYS A 117 -8.50 -21.77 22.57
N SER A 118 -7.72 -22.85 22.55
CA SER A 118 -7.35 -23.54 21.31
C SER A 118 -8.58 -24.07 20.57
N GLU A 119 -9.52 -24.69 21.27
CA GLU A 119 -10.79 -25.16 20.69
C GLU A 119 -11.62 -24.01 20.11
N ARG A 120 -11.71 -22.89 20.83
CA ARG A 120 -12.45 -21.72 20.35
C ARG A 120 -11.79 -21.07 19.13
N ILE A 121 -10.46 -20.96 19.12
CA ILE A 121 -9.70 -20.47 17.97
C ILE A 121 -9.94 -21.35 16.75
N LYS A 122 -9.91 -22.68 16.94
CA LYS A 122 -10.20 -23.65 15.87
C LYS A 122 -11.61 -23.46 15.31
N SER A 123 -12.62 -23.38 16.18
CA SER A 123 -14.01 -23.18 15.77
C SER A 123 -14.22 -21.87 14.99
N ILE A 124 -13.63 -20.76 15.44
CA ILE A 124 -13.69 -19.47 14.72
C ILE A 124 -12.98 -19.59 13.36
N THR A 125 -11.83 -20.23 13.32
CA THR A 125 -11.04 -20.41 12.09
C THR A 125 -11.81 -21.22 11.06
N GLU A 126 -12.43 -22.33 11.47
CA GLU A 126 -13.27 -23.18 10.59
C GLU A 126 -14.49 -22.41 10.09
N THR A 127 -15.20 -21.71 10.98
CA THR A 127 -16.38 -20.90 10.61
C THR A 127 -16.04 -19.84 9.57
N LEU A 128 -14.97 -19.06 9.80
CA LEU A 128 -14.53 -18.03 8.86
C LEU A 128 -14.01 -18.61 7.55
N ARG A 129 -13.45 -19.82 7.56
CA ARG A 129 -12.97 -20.48 6.35
C ARG A 129 -14.14 -20.92 5.47
N THR A 130 -15.13 -21.61 6.04
CA THR A 130 -16.33 -22.05 5.31
C THR A 130 -17.07 -20.84 4.74
N ALA A 131 -17.29 -19.80 5.54
CA ALA A 131 -18.00 -18.59 5.08
C ALA A 131 -17.31 -17.87 3.92
N VAL A 132 -15.99 -18.01 3.77
CA VAL A 132 -15.24 -17.40 2.66
C VAL A 132 -15.20 -18.32 1.44
N GLU A 133 -15.26 -19.64 1.61
CA GLU A 133 -15.36 -20.60 0.50
C GLU A 133 -16.74 -20.54 -0.18
N ASP A 134 -17.78 -20.18 0.57
CA ASP A 134 -19.16 -20.05 0.08
C ASP A 134 -19.48 -18.66 -0.57
N ALA A 135 -18.52 -17.73 -0.59
CA ALA A 135 -18.69 -16.34 -1.05
C ALA A 135 -18.09 -16.08 -2.44
#